data_AF-A0A8H2K8I1-F1
#
_entry.id   AF-A0A8H2K8I1-F1
#
_cell.length_a   1.000
_cell.length_b   1.000
_cell.length_c   1.000
_cell.angle_alpha   90.00
_cell.angle_beta   90.00
_cell.angle_gamma   90.00
#
_symmetry.space_group_name_H-M   'P 1'
#
loop_
_entity.id
_entity.type
_entity.pdbx_description
1 polymer ?
#
loop_
_entity_poly.entity_id
_entity_poly.type
_entity_poly.pdbx_seq_one_letter_code
_entity_poly.pdbx_strand_id
1 'polypeptide(L)'
;MRDCAPISRRSSSAASRRAGPPAYFAARAPRSGGAPAPAALALPLPQRSRSRSAPAPAALPLPQRSMLPRKFRKSWDCALLGAPKTVKLSRDSAHFLNFRSWQLLHSRGESRKSTDHGCFRSPTDTRCDALVMADIQALVNELGGFAQKRQLVARGARDWDLTRAVRDGSVARARQGWYTTMDLGSRRVRAVRVGGRLTGISAIVDWGGWVLGEHLLHVSVPQNAARLRSQWNRRKPIGASRGICVHWDPPSTSERGSTWHVSLAEALRRVVSDEDLETAVAAIDWALYSRRLDTFGLEQLILSLPRHKRWIESWVDGRSDSLPESLARTRLRLAGHRVEIQVAVGNKRIDMVIDDVVGLEINGKRFHADTFEEDHLKSIQITIAGFHALSVSAKMVFTQWDLFYRAVSVALASPASRRSGNSGLPAG
;
A
#
# COMPACT_ATOMS: atom_id res chain seq x y z
N MET A 1 16.31 -13.26 -64.05
CA MET A 1 16.29 -14.35 -65.05
C MET A 1 16.91 -15.58 -64.40
N ARG A 2 16.24 -16.75 -64.50
CA ARG A 2 16.72 -18.11 -64.14
C ARG A 2 17.03 -18.29 -62.63
N ASP A 3 16.27 -19.05 -61.84
CA ASP A 3 15.85 -20.46 -61.92
C ASP A 3 17.01 -21.46 -61.84
N CYS A 4 17.03 -22.26 -60.76
CA CYS A 4 17.06 -23.74 -60.81
C CYS A 4 16.91 -24.36 -59.41
N ALA A 5 16.17 -25.47 -59.32
CA ALA A 5 15.96 -26.27 -58.10
C ALA A 5 16.96 -27.45 -58.01
N PRO A 6 16.87 -28.31 -56.96
CA PRO A 6 16.79 -29.75 -57.26
C PRO A 6 15.75 -30.56 -56.45
N ILE A 7 15.56 -31.81 -56.91
CA ILE A 7 14.45 -32.75 -56.66
C ILE A 7 15.04 -34.18 -56.59
N SER A 8 14.66 -35.17 -55.75
CA SER A 8 13.59 -35.33 -54.74
C SER A 8 14.15 -36.06 -53.48
N ARG A 9 13.38 -36.71 -52.58
CA ARG A 9 12.66 -38.00 -52.74
C ARG A 9 11.48 -38.16 -51.76
N ARG A 10 10.56 -39.06 -52.10
CA ARG A 10 9.30 -39.37 -51.39
C ARG A 10 9.45 -40.47 -50.34
N SER A 11 8.65 -40.40 -49.29
CA SER A 11 8.01 -41.59 -48.67
C SER A 11 6.67 -41.22 -48.02
N SER A 12 5.58 -41.79 -48.54
CA SER A 12 4.28 -41.96 -47.85
C SER A 12 4.43 -42.91 -46.64
N SER A 13 3.57 -42.97 -45.63
CA SER A 13 2.21 -42.44 -45.40
C SER A 13 2.13 -41.83 -43.96
N ALA A 14 1.02 -41.55 -43.26
CA ALA A 14 -0.41 -41.85 -43.42
C ALA A 14 -1.32 -40.71 -42.88
N ALA A 15 -2.47 -41.03 -42.28
CA ALA A 15 -3.50 -40.09 -41.84
C ALA A 15 -3.76 -40.10 -40.32
N SER A 16 -4.12 -38.95 -39.75
CA SER A 16 -5.32 -38.80 -38.89
C SER A 16 -5.78 -37.32 -38.86
N ARG A 17 -6.91 -37.04 -38.21
CA ARG A 17 -7.83 -35.95 -38.60
C ARG A 17 -7.71 -34.68 -37.75
N ARG A 18 -8.00 -33.51 -38.35
CA ARG A 18 -8.28 -32.25 -37.65
C ARG A 18 -9.66 -32.29 -36.98
N ALA A 19 -9.81 -31.61 -35.84
CA ALA A 19 -11.09 -31.22 -35.28
C ALA A 19 -11.10 -29.68 -35.09
N GLY A 20 -12.19 -29.04 -35.51
CA GLY A 20 -12.45 -27.61 -35.28
C GLY A 20 -13.36 -27.36 -34.07
N PRO A 21 -13.64 -26.09 -33.72
CA PRO A 21 -14.48 -25.75 -32.58
C PRO A 21 -15.97 -26.03 -32.83
N PRO A 22 -16.78 -26.23 -31.77
CA PRO A 22 -18.18 -26.61 -31.91
C PRO A 22 -19.11 -25.43 -32.21
N ALA A 23 -20.11 -25.68 -33.07
CA ALA A 23 -21.28 -24.83 -33.23
C ALA A 23 -22.45 -25.39 -32.40
N TYR A 24 -23.25 -24.52 -31.79
CA TYR A 24 -24.47 -24.93 -31.06
C TYR A 24 -25.67 -25.11 -32.00
N PHE A 25 -26.53 -26.06 -31.66
CA PHE A 25 -27.63 -26.55 -32.48
C PHE A 25 -28.82 -25.58 -32.58
N ALA A 26 -29.50 -25.62 -33.73
CA ALA A 26 -30.87 -25.14 -33.90
C ALA A 26 -31.85 -26.32 -33.88
N ALA A 27 -33.08 -26.10 -33.38
CA ALA A 27 -34.19 -27.05 -33.46
C ALA A 27 -35.45 -26.39 -34.06
N ARG A 28 -36.29 -27.20 -34.71
CA ARG A 28 -37.38 -26.75 -35.62
C ARG A 28 -38.69 -26.39 -34.91
N ALA A 29 -39.47 -25.54 -35.56
CA ALA A 29 -40.90 -25.31 -35.30
C ALA A 29 -41.82 -26.38 -35.95
N PRO A 30 -43.11 -26.39 -35.58
CA PRO A 30 -44.20 -26.54 -36.56
C PRO A 30 -45.16 -25.32 -36.59
N ARG A 31 -46.05 -25.28 -37.60
CA ARG A 31 -46.89 -24.14 -38.01
C ARG A 31 -48.33 -24.23 -37.50
N SER A 32 -49.05 -23.10 -37.34
CA SER A 32 -50.26 -22.74 -38.13
C SER A 32 -51.11 -21.60 -37.52
N GLY A 33 -51.77 -20.79 -38.38
CA GLY A 33 -52.76 -19.75 -38.03
C GLY A 33 -52.18 -18.40 -37.54
N GLY A 34 -52.70 -17.21 -37.89
CA GLY A 34 -53.72 -16.85 -38.89
C GLY A 34 -54.28 -15.42 -38.68
N ALA A 35 -54.08 -14.51 -39.65
CA ALA A 35 -54.65 -13.14 -39.75
C ALA A 35 -54.19 -12.10 -38.68
N PRO A 36 -54.49 -10.79 -38.84
CA PRO A 36 -53.86 -9.93 -39.84
C PRO A 36 -53.16 -8.68 -39.24
N ALA A 37 -52.32 -8.01 -40.02
CA ALA A 37 -51.54 -6.84 -39.58
C ALA A 37 -52.38 -5.54 -39.54
N PRO A 38 -52.22 -4.68 -38.51
CA PRO A 38 -52.74 -3.31 -38.52
C PRO A 38 -51.84 -2.36 -39.32
N ALA A 39 -52.44 -1.39 -40.00
CA ALA A 39 -51.75 -0.45 -40.87
C ALA A 39 -50.84 0.54 -40.11
N ALA A 40 -49.66 0.80 -40.66
CA ALA A 40 -48.77 1.84 -40.16
C ALA A 40 -49.30 3.24 -40.53
N LEU A 41 -49.79 3.97 -39.54
CA LEU A 41 -50.15 5.38 -39.67
C LEU A 41 -48.87 6.22 -39.86
N ALA A 42 -48.74 6.82 -41.05
CA ALA A 42 -47.68 7.79 -41.31
C ALA A 42 -47.98 9.11 -40.57
N LEU A 43 -47.13 9.47 -39.61
CA LEU A 43 -47.15 10.79 -38.97
C LEU A 43 -46.10 11.72 -39.61
N PRO A 44 -46.42 13.02 -39.79
CA PRO A 44 -45.61 13.93 -40.60
C PRO A 44 -44.31 14.36 -39.92
N LEU A 45 -43.25 14.51 -40.71
CA LEU A 45 -41.98 15.12 -40.30
C LEU A 45 -42.19 16.59 -39.91
N PRO A 46 -41.68 17.05 -38.74
CA PRO A 46 -41.70 18.47 -38.40
C PRO A 46 -40.72 19.25 -39.29
N GLN A 47 -41.19 20.35 -39.85
CA GLN A 47 -40.37 21.22 -40.70
C GLN A 47 -39.24 21.89 -39.92
N ARG A 48 -38.05 21.97 -40.52
CA ARG A 48 -36.90 22.70 -39.96
C ARG A 48 -37.15 24.20 -39.96
N SER A 49 -37.56 24.77 -38.83
CA SER A 49 -37.46 26.21 -38.61
C SER A 49 -35.99 26.62 -38.46
N ARG A 50 -35.55 27.60 -39.25
CA ARG A 50 -34.23 28.24 -39.06
C ARG A 50 -34.33 29.24 -37.92
N SER A 51 -33.91 28.87 -36.71
CA SER A 51 -33.66 29.80 -35.61
C SER A 51 -32.15 30.01 -35.39
N ARG A 52 -31.80 31.16 -34.82
CA ARG A 52 -30.45 31.76 -34.91
C ARG A 52 -29.44 31.05 -34.01
N SER A 53 -28.19 31.00 -34.47
CA SER A 53 -27.02 30.58 -33.69
C SER A 53 -26.83 31.48 -32.46
N ALA A 54 -27.00 30.90 -31.27
CA ALA A 54 -26.54 31.50 -30.02
C ALA A 54 -25.00 31.43 -29.94
N PRO A 55 -24.31 32.46 -29.39
CA PRO A 55 -22.87 32.42 -29.20
C PRO A 55 -22.49 31.39 -28.13
N ALA A 56 -21.33 30.76 -28.31
CA ALA A 56 -20.78 29.85 -27.29
C ALA A 56 -20.48 30.60 -25.99
N PRO A 57 -20.72 30.01 -24.80
CA PRO A 57 -20.36 30.62 -23.53
C PRO A 57 -18.84 30.79 -23.44
N ALA A 58 -18.40 31.98 -23.03
CA ALA A 58 -16.99 32.28 -22.83
C ALA A 58 -16.38 31.36 -21.76
N ALA A 59 -15.13 30.92 -21.99
CA ALA A 59 -14.40 30.12 -21.02
C ALA A 59 -14.19 30.91 -19.72
N LEU A 60 -14.60 30.34 -18.59
CA LEU A 60 -14.35 30.91 -17.27
C LEU A 60 -12.83 30.98 -17.01
N PRO A 61 -12.32 32.10 -16.45
CA PRO A 61 -10.89 32.27 -16.24
C PRO A 61 -10.38 31.33 -15.13
N LEU A 62 -9.30 30.62 -15.42
CA LEU A 62 -8.54 29.85 -14.42
C LEU A 62 -7.98 30.80 -13.34
N PRO A 63 -7.84 30.35 -12.07
CA PRO A 63 -7.35 31.18 -10.98
C PRO A 63 -5.93 31.68 -11.24
N GLN A 64 -5.68 32.95 -10.95
CA GLN A 64 -4.43 33.61 -11.30
C GLN A 64 -3.22 33.07 -10.51
N ARG A 65 -2.07 33.00 -11.20
CA ARG A 65 -0.75 32.48 -10.77
C ARG A 65 -0.16 33.14 -9.49
N SER A 66 -0.82 34.16 -8.94
CA SER A 66 -0.32 35.06 -7.90
C SER A 66 -0.44 34.53 -6.47
N MET A 67 -1.39 33.64 -6.15
CA MET A 67 -1.69 33.23 -4.76
C MET A 67 -0.93 32.01 -4.21
N LEU A 68 -0.05 31.36 -5.00
CA LEU A 68 0.68 30.16 -4.56
C LEU A 68 2.06 30.46 -3.95
N PRO A 69 2.45 29.82 -2.82
CA PRO A 69 3.79 29.92 -2.23
C PRO A 69 4.90 29.57 -3.23
N ARG A 70 6.00 30.34 -3.18
CA ARG A 70 7.08 30.35 -4.19
C ARG A 70 7.73 28.98 -4.47
N LYS A 71 7.60 28.00 -3.58
CA LYS A 71 8.10 26.62 -3.74
C LYS A 71 7.27 25.76 -4.71
N PHE A 72 5.98 26.06 -4.93
CA PHE A 72 5.11 25.22 -5.79
C PHE A 72 5.17 25.56 -7.28
N ARG A 73 5.72 26.72 -7.67
CA ARG A 73 5.75 27.16 -9.07
C ARG A 73 6.57 26.27 -10.01
N LYS A 74 7.61 25.58 -9.51
CA LYS A 74 8.48 24.72 -10.34
C LYS A 74 7.87 23.38 -10.73
N SER A 75 6.80 22.92 -10.07
CA SER A 75 6.12 21.67 -10.43
C SER A 75 5.15 21.85 -11.61
N TRP A 76 4.57 23.04 -11.74
CA TRP A 76 3.59 23.36 -12.78
C TRP A 76 4.15 23.37 -14.20
N ASP A 77 5.36 23.93 -14.39
CA ASP A 77 5.94 24.12 -15.72
C ASP A 77 6.34 22.81 -16.43
N CYS A 78 6.47 21.68 -15.70
CA CYS A 78 6.82 20.37 -16.29
C CYS A 78 5.61 19.56 -16.81
N ALA A 79 4.37 19.91 -16.44
CA ALA A 79 3.19 19.15 -16.85
C ALA A 79 2.56 19.64 -18.17
N LEU A 80 2.87 20.87 -18.60
CA LEU A 80 2.24 21.52 -19.76
C LEU A 80 3.03 21.43 -21.07
N LEU A 81 4.28 20.96 -21.04
CA LEU A 81 5.12 20.77 -22.22
C LEU A 81 5.39 19.29 -22.45
N GLY A 82 4.52 18.65 -23.24
CA GLY A 82 4.68 17.26 -23.65
C GLY A 82 5.93 17.04 -24.51
N ALA A 83 7.01 16.56 -23.89
CA ALA A 83 8.23 16.14 -24.58
C ALA A 83 8.74 14.81 -23.98
N PRO A 84 8.81 13.71 -24.76
CA PRO A 84 9.25 12.43 -24.24
C PRO A 84 10.77 12.41 -24.04
N LYS A 85 11.23 12.42 -22.79
CA LYS A 85 12.63 12.13 -22.47
C LYS A 85 12.86 10.62 -22.45
N THR A 86 13.46 10.13 -23.54
CA THR A 86 13.97 8.76 -23.65
C THR A 86 15.08 8.51 -22.62
N VAL A 87 14.77 7.73 -21.58
CA VAL A 87 15.79 7.18 -20.68
C VAL A 87 16.38 5.94 -21.34
N LYS A 88 17.68 5.97 -21.65
CA LYS A 88 18.41 4.80 -22.14
C LYS A 88 18.45 3.72 -21.05
N LEU A 89 17.73 2.64 -21.26
CA LEU A 89 17.96 1.38 -20.56
C LEU A 89 19.30 0.80 -21.02
N SER A 90 20.28 0.71 -20.12
CA SER A 90 21.47 -0.11 -20.35
C SER A 90 21.06 -1.58 -20.28
N ARG A 91 21.09 -2.27 -21.42
CA ARG A 91 21.12 -3.73 -21.43
C ARG A 91 22.38 -4.18 -20.71
N ASP A 92 22.24 -5.08 -19.74
CA ASP A 92 23.07 -6.27 -19.77
C ASP A 92 22.37 -7.50 -19.16
N SER A 93 21.99 -8.39 -20.07
CA SER A 93 22.18 -9.84 -19.98
C SER A 93 21.55 -10.60 -18.80
N ALA A 94 20.39 -11.18 -19.09
CA ALA A 94 19.77 -12.22 -18.29
C ALA A 94 20.50 -13.56 -18.41
N HIS A 95 20.47 -14.38 -17.36
CA HIS A 95 20.48 -15.84 -17.48
C HIS A 95 19.54 -16.47 -16.45
N PHE A 96 18.57 -17.24 -16.96
CA PHE A 96 17.71 -18.14 -16.21
C PHE A 96 18.34 -19.55 -16.24
N LEU A 97 18.42 -20.25 -15.10
CA LEU A 97 17.90 -21.62 -14.91
C LEU A 97 18.41 -22.30 -13.62
N ASN A 98 17.60 -23.26 -13.17
CA ASN A 98 17.85 -24.25 -12.12
C ASN A 98 19.28 -24.82 -12.06
N PHE A 99 19.75 -25.20 -10.85
CA PHE A 99 19.75 -26.63 -10.48
C PHE A 99 19.88 -26.91 -8.97
N ARG A 100 19.43 -28.11 -8.59
CA ARG A 100 19.67 -28.77 -7.30
C ARG A 100 21.12 -29.30 -7.20
N SER A 101 21.44 -29.82 -6.02
CA SER A 101 22.51 -30.79 -5.71
C SER A 101 23.95 -30.37 -5.95
N TRP A 102 24.72 -30.25 -4.86
CA TRP A 102 26.12 -30.64 -4.82
C TRP A 102 26.41 -31.30 -3.46
N GLN A 103 26.71 -32.60 -3.49
CA GLN A 103 27.13 -33.40 -2.34
C GLN A 103 28.17 -34.41 -2.85
N LEU A 104 29.20 -34.68 -2.03
CA LEU A 104 30.24 -35.71 -2.19
C LEU A 104 31.30 -35.57 -3.29
N LEU A 105 32.57 -35.52 -2.86
CA LEU A 105 33.70 -36.43 -3.16
C LEU A 105 35.00 -35.73 -2.74
N HIS A 106 35.76 -36.20 -1.74
CA HIS A 106 36.71 -37.33 -1.74
C HIS A 106 37.08 -37.65 -0.25
N SER A 107 37.66 -38.78 0.17
CA SER A 107 38.08 -40.04 -0.48
C SER A 107 38.26 -41.16 0.58
N ARG A 108 38.47 -42.41 0.11
CA ARG A 108 38.63 -43.66 0.88
C ARG A 108 39.92 -43.71 1.73
N GLY A 109 40.00 -44.60 2.72
CA GLY A 109 41.30 -45.11 3.21
C GLY A 109 41.33 -45.80 4.59
N GLU A 110 41.23 -47.14 4.58
CA GLU A 110 41.88 -48.10 5.50
C GLU A 110 41.58 -48.17 7.01
N SER A 111 41.49 -49.41 7.50
CA SER A 111 41.48 -49.78 8.91
C SER A 111 42.85 -50.31 9.34
N ARG A 112 43.27 -50.01 10.58
CA ARG A 112 44.25 -50.81 11.32
C ARG A 112 43.82 -50.99 12.78
N LYS A 113 44.09 -52.17 13.31
CA LYS A 113 43.85 -52.57 14.70
C LYS A 113 45.06 -52.20 15.58
N SER A 114 44.90 -52.37 16.90
CA SER A 114 45.96 -52.32 17.94
C SER A 114 46.33 -50.88 18.39
N THR A 115 46.56 -50.58 19.67
CA THR A 115 46.64 -51.45 20.86
C THR A 115 46.04 -50.78 22.09
N ASP A 116 45.53 -51.60 23.01
CA ASP A 116 45.03 -51.23 24.33
C ASP A 116 46.15 -50.74 25.26
N HIS A 117 45.92 -49.65 26.01
CA HIS A 117 46.70 -49.21 27.19
C HIS A 117 45.75 -48.45 28.12
N GLY A 118 45.11 -49.15 29.05
CA GLY A 118 44.17 -48.56 30.01
C GLY A 118 44.84 -47.59 30.99
N CYS A 119 44.18 -46.46 31.27
CA CYS A 119 44.44 -45.66 32.47
C CYS A 119 43.17 -45.71 33.35
N PHE A 120 43.24 -46.50 34.41
CA PHE A 120 42.16 -46.74 35.34
C PHE A 120 41.87 -45.45 36.13
N ARG A 121 40.67 -44.86 35.97
CA ARG A 121 40.12 -43.87 36.91
C ARG A 121 38.78 -44.35 37.43
N SER A 122 38.68 -44.42 38.75
CA SER A 122 37.52 -44.88 39.49
C SER A 122 36.31 -43.94 39.31
N PRO A 123 35.08 -44.46 39.22
CA PRO A 123 33.88 -43.66 39.05
C PRO A 123 33.23 -43.33 40.40
N THR A 124 33.35 -42.08 40.86
CA THR A 124 32.49 -41.57 41.95
C THR A 124 32.08 -40.13 41.70
N ASP A 125 30.76 -39.93 41.68
CA ASP A 125 30.02 -38.67 41.78
C ASP A 125 30.47 -37.47 40.93
N THR A 126 30.01 -37.46 39.69
CA THR A 126 29.42 -36.23 39.15
C THR A 126 28.10 -36.63 38.52
N ARG A 127 26.98 -36.13 39.07
CA ARG A 127 25.66 -36.34 38.46
C ARG A 127 25.72 -35.86 37.02
N CYS A 128 25.49 -36.78 36.09
CA CYS A 128 25.13 -36.44 34.73
C CYS A 128 23.72 -35.83 34.74
N ASP A 129 23.62 -34.58 35.18
CA ASP A 129 22.53 -33.70 34.78
C ASP A 129 22.54 -33.72 33.26
N ALA A 130 21.58 -34.44 32.67
CA ALA A 130 21.39 -34.48 31.23
C ALA A 130 21.28 -33.02 30.78
N LEU A 131 22.29 -32.54 30.05
CA LEU A 131 22.44 -31.12 29.71
C LEU A 131 21.21 -30.66 28.94
N VAL A 132 20.23 -30.10 29.64
CA VAL A 132 19.04 -29.50 29.03
C VAL A 132 19.55 -28.31 28.23
N MET A 133 19.68 -28.55 26.92
CA MET A 133 20.20 -27.56 26.00
C MET A 133 19.12 -26.54 25.73
N ALA A 134 19.45 -25.25 25.83
CA ALA A 134 18.44 -24.23 25.69
C ALA A 134 17.98 -24.17 24.23
N ASP A 135 16.67 -24.30 24.00
CA ASP A 135 16.08 -24.00 22.70
C ASP A 135 16.04 -22.48 22.51
N ILE A 136 17.11 -21.96 21.91
CA ILE A 136 17.24 -20.53 21.63
C ILE A 136 16.17 -20.05 20.66
N GLN A 137 15.66 -20.91 19.76
CA GLN A 137 14.60 -20.54 18.84
C GLN A 137 13.28 -20.33 19.57
N ALA A 138 12.91 -21.26 20.47
CA ALA A 138 11.75 -21.11 21.35
C ALA A 138 11.87 -19.84 22.22
N LEU A 139 12.99 -19.66 22.92
CA LEU A 139 13.22 -18.49 23.79
C LEU A 139 13.16 -17.15 23.03
N VAL A 140 13.63 -17.11 21.77
CA VAL A 140 13.52 -15.91 20.91
C VAL A 140 12.08 -15.69 20.45
N ASN A 141 11.33 -16.75 20.14
CA ASN A 141 9.91 -16.68 19.75
C ASN A 141 9.02 -16.22 20.91
N GLU A 142 9.22 -16.74 22.12
CA GLU A 142 8.55 -16.29 23.36
C GLU A 142 8.76 -14.80 23.62
N LEU A 143 9.95 -14.28 23.28
CA LEU A 143 10.29 -12.85 23.35
C LEU A 143 9.77 -12.03 22.15
N GLY A 144 8.87 -12.58 21.33
CA GLY A 144 8.25 -11.91 20.19
C GLY A 144 9.10 -11.92 18.91
N GLY A 145 10.02 -12.88 18.77
CA GLY A 145 10.89 -13.05 17.61
C GLY A 145 12.21 -12.24 17.66
N PHE A 146 12.48 -11.58 18.78
CA PHE A 146 13.69 -10.78 19.00
C PHE A 146 14.15 -10.81 20.45
N ALA A 147 15.41 -11.15 20.69
CA ALA A 147 15.98 -11.18 22.03
C ALA A 147 17.39 -10.58 22.11
N GLN A 148 17.67 -9.89 23.20
CA GLN A 148 19.04 -9.53 23.59
C GLN A 148 19.73 -10.71 24.28
N LYS A 149 21.05 -10.83 24.14
CA LYS A 149 21.87 -11.84 24.83
C LYS A 149 21.52 -11.92 26.33
N ARG A 150 21.41 -10.79 27.03
CA ARG A 150 21.06 -10.77 28.46
C ARG A 150 19.70 -11.40 28.79
N GLN A 151 18.70 -11.27 27.90
CA GLN A 151 17.36 -11.84 28.12
C GLN A 151 17.33 -13.36 27.93
N LEU A 152 18.21 -13.88 27.07
CA LEU A 152 18.40 -15.31 26.84
C LEU A 152 19.24 -15.94 27.96
N VAL A 153 20.33 -15.28 28.37
CA VAL A 153 21.18 -15.71 29.50
C VAL A 153 20.39 -15.72 30.81
N ALA A 154 19.52 -14.73 31.06
CA ALA A 154 18.59 -14.72 32.19
C ALA A 154 17.54 -15.85 32.15
N ARG A 155 17.41 -16.58 31.03
CA ARG A 155 16.59 -17.79 30.86
C ARG A 155 17.44 -19.06 30.71
N GLY A 156 18.69 -19.04 31.18
CA GLY A 156 19.59 -20.21 31.21
C GLY A 156 20.40 -20.47 29.93
N ALA A 157 20.26 -19.67 28.87
CA ALA A 157 21.06 -19.84 27.66
C ALA A 157 22.54 -19.52 27.88
N ARG A 158 23.44 -20.39 27.40
CA ARG A 158 24.90 -20.17 27.45
C ARG A 158 25.43 -19.72 26.09
N ASP A 159 26.66 -19.19 26.08
CA ASP A 159 27.29 -18.68 24.86
C ASP A 159 27.46 -19.74 23.76
N TRP A 160 27.63 -21.00 24.14
CA TRP A 160 27.69 -22.11 23.20
C TRP A 160 26.31 -22.45 22.61
N ASP A 161 25.21 -22.39 23.39
CA ASP A 161 23.83 -22.55 22.88
C ASP A 161 23.56 -21.50 21.78
N LEU A 162 23.89 -20.23 22.08
CA LEU A 162 23.75 -19.09 21.16
C LEU A 162 24.66 -19.15 19.94
N THR A 163 25.78 -19.88 20.02
CA THR A 163 26.72 -20.07 18.92
C THR A 163 26.28 -21.22 18.02
N ARG A 164 25.79 -22.31 18.62
CA ARG A 164 25.14 -23.43 17.92
C ARG A 164 23.93 -22.94 17.13
N ALA A 165 22.99 -22.27 17.78
CA ALA A 165 21.74 -21.79 17.17
C ALA A 165 21.95 -20.79 16.01
N VAL A 166 23.09 -20.09 15.98
CA VAL A 166 23.48 -19.22 14.85
C VAL A 166 24.25 -19.97 13.75
N ARG A 167 24.86 -21.11 14.07
CA ARG A 167 25.58 -21.98 13.13
C ARG A 167 24.65 -22.93 12.39
N ASP A 168 23.63 -23.48 13.08
CA ASP A 168 22.60 -24.34 12.48
C ASP A 168 21.52 -23.54 11.72
N GLY A 169 21.38 -22.23 12.01
CA GLY A 169 20.46 -21.33 11.33
C GLY A 169 19.08 -21.21 11.97
N SER A 170 18.82 -21.89 13.10
CA SER A 170 17.58 -21.78 13.87
C SER A 170 17.29 -20.36 14.38
N VAL A 171 18.35 -19.59 14.68
CA VAL A 171 18.25 -18.13 14.92
C VAL A 171 19.33 -17.36 14.17
N ALA A 172 19.01 -16.14 13.76
CA ALA A 172 19.96 -15.24 13.14
C ALA A 172 20.37 -14.09 14.08
N ARG A 173 21.63 -13.69 14.04
CA ARG A 173 22.13 -12.54 14.82
C ARG A 173 21.89 -11.23 14.05
N ALA A 174 20.92 -10.42 14.46
CA ALA A 174 20.58 -9.15 13.81
C ALA A 174 21.70 -8.09 13.98
N ARG A 175 22.20 -7.94 15.20
CA ARG A 175 23.29 -7.04 15.63
C ARG A 175 24.14 -7.77 16.70
N GLN A 176 25.31 -7.26 17.05
CA GLN A 176 26.04 -7.78 18.22
C GLN A 176 25.13 -7.75 19.46
N GLY A 177 25.03 -8.89 20.15
CA GLY A 177 24.14 -9.05 21.32
C GLY A 177 22.65 -9.20 21.01
N TRP A 178 22.24 -9.26 19.74
CA TRP A 178 20.83 -9.34 19.32
C TRP A 178 20.57 -10.54 18.40
N TYR A 179 19.57 -11.35 18.75
CA TYR A 179 19.17 -12.58 18.08
C TYR A 179 17.70 -12.49 17.65
N THR A 180 17.36 -13.09 16.52
CA THR A 180 16.03 -13.03 15.92
C THR A 180 15.71 -14.28 15.12
N THR A 181 14.43 -14.66 15.10
CA THR A 181 13.85 -15.67 14.21
C THR A 181 13.11 -15.03 13.02
N MET A 182 13.01 -13.70 12.99
CA MET A 182 12.36 -12.95 11.92
C MET A 182 13.20 -12.92 10.64
N ASP A 183 12.54 -12.74 9.49
CA ASP A 183 13.19 -12.50 8.21
C ASP A 183 14.22 -11.35 8.28
N LEU A 184 15.43 -11.62 7.80
CA LEU A 184 16.56 -10.70 7.80
C LEU A 184 16.44 -9.53 6.82
N GLY A 185 15.52 -9.62 5.85
CA GLY A 185 15.12 -8.54 4.94
C GLY A 185 14.09 -7.56 5.53
N SER A 186 13.35 -7.99 6.56
CA SER A 186 12.27 -7.21 7.18
C SER A 186 12.73 -5.85 7.72
N ARG A 187 11.82 -4.87 7.68
CA ARG A 187 12.07 -3.50 8.18
C ARG A 187 12.47 -3.52 9.66
N ARG A 188 11.81 -4.36 10.48
CA ARG A 188 12.12 -4.57 11.90
C ARG A 188 13.58 -4.98 12.12
N VAL A 189 14.04 -6.01 11.41
CA VAL A 189 15.42 -6.49 11.54
C VAL A 189 16.41 -5.46 11.02
N ARG A 190 16.10 -4.74 9.93
CA ARG A 190 16.94 -3.67 9.40
C ARG A 190 17.13 -2.53 10.40
N ALA A 191 16.09 -2.09 11.10
CA ALA A 191 16.17 -1.04 12.12
C ALA A 191 17.04 -1.46 13.32
N VAL A 192 16.79 -2.64 13.90
CA VAL A 192 17.59 -3.18 15.02
C VAL A 192 19.05 -3.40 14.61
N ARG A 193 19.29 -3.85 13.37
CA ARG A 193 20.63 -4.00 12.79
C ARG A 193 21.38 -2.68 12.74
N VAL A 194 20.76 -1.61 12.23
CA VAL A 194 21.31 -0.23 12.20
C VAL A 194 21.72 0.24 13.59
N GLY A 195 20.89 -0.10 14.59
CA GLY A 195 21.11 0.19 16.01
C GLY A 195 19.98 0.97 16.66
N GLY A 196 18.79 0.97 16.06
CA GLY A 196 17.64 1.75 16.50
C GLY A 196 16.32 1.00 16.30
N ARG A 197 15.23 1.76 16.22
CA ARG A 197 13.86 1.28 16.09
C ARG A 197 13.18 1.91 14.88
N LEU A 198 12.20 1.24 14.30
CA LEU A 198 11.32 1.82 13.29
C LEU A 198 10.60 3.04 13.88
N THR A 199 10.54 4.11 13.11
CA THR A 199 9.81 5.35 13.41
C THR A 199 9.19 5.91 12.13
N GLY A 200 8.41 6.97 12.25
CA GLY A 200 7.76 7.65 11.12
C GLY A 200 6.98 6.69 10.23
N ILE A 201 7.01 6.99 8.94
CA ILE A 201 6.25 6.25 7.93
C ILE A 201 6.60 4.75 7.89
N SER A 202 7.84 4.38 8.25
CA SER A 202 8.27 2.98 8.30
C SER A 202 7.67 2.17 9.45
N ALA A 203 7.31 2.82 10.57
CA ALA A 203 6.56 2.18 11.65
C ALA A 203 5.07 2.06 11.27
N ILE A 204 4.50 3.10 10.65
CA ILE A 204 3.11 3.08 10.16
C ILE A 204 2.90 1.93 9.17
N VAL A 205 3.76 1.77 8.15
CA VAL A 205 3.68 0.64 7.19
C VAL A 205 3.81 -0.72 7.88
N ASP A 206 4.70 -0.86 8.87
CA ASP A 206 4.90 -2.15 9.56
C ASP A 206 3.70 -2.56 10.45
N TRP A 207 2.92 -1.57 10.92
CA TRP A 207 1.63 -1.81 11.59
C TRP A 207 0.44 -1.98 10.62
N GLY A 208 0.66 -1.94 9.31
CA GLY A 208 -0.39 -2.05 8.29
C GLY A 208 -1.14 -0.74 8.03
N GLY A 209 -0.50 0.40 8.28
CA GLY A 209 -1.09 1.72 8.12
C GLY A 209 -1.15 2.24 6.69
N TRP A 210 -2.00 3.25 6.49
CA TRP A 210 -2.27 3.84 5.19
C TRP A 210 -1.11 4.71 4.72
N VAL A 211 -0.41 4.23 3.70
CA VAL A 211 0.74 4.88 3.07
C VAL A 211 0.69 4.61 1.57
N LEU A 212 0.95 5.65 0.76
CA LEU A 212 1.02 5.53 -0.69
C LEU A 212 2.48 5.50 -1.17
N GLY A 213 2.83 4.53 -2.02
CA GLY A 213 4.14 4.47 -2.67
C GLY A 213 5.27 3.87 -1.84
N GLU A 214 6.50 4.06 -2.30
CA GLU A 214 7.72 3.60 -1.64
C GLU A 214 8.35 4.72 -0.80
N HIS A 215 8.99 4.33 0.32
CA HIS A 215 9.59 5.24 1.27
C HIS A 215 10.96 4.72 1.75
N LEU A 216 11.82 5.61 2.24
CA LEU A 216 13.07 5.22 2.90
C LEU A 216 12.78 4.46 4.20
N LEU A 217 13.74 3.66 4.68
CA LEU A 217 13.64 3.10 6.03
C LEU A 217 13.87 4.21 7.07
N HIS A 218 12.87 4.58 7.88
CA HIS A 218 13.01 5.58 8.94
C HIS A 218 13.37 4.88 10.26
N VAL A 219 14.53 5.22 10.83
CA VAL A 219 15.06 4.60 12.05
C VAL A 219 15.38 5.65 13.11
N SER A 220 14.71 5.57 14.26
CA SER A 220 15.05 6.34 15.46
C SER A 220 16.19 5.67 16.21
N VAL A 221 17.23 6.43 16.53
CA VAL A 221 18.38 6.03 17.35
C VAL A 221 18.54 6.99 18.52
N PRO A 222 19.13 6.58 19.67
CA PRO A 222 19.45 7.51 20.75
C PRO A 222 20.30 8.70 20.26
N GLN A 223 20.11 9.87 20.86
CA GLN A 223 20.75 11.12 20.45
C GLN A 223 22.28 11.04 20.38
N ASN A 224 22.92 10.25 21.25
CA ASN A 224 24.36 10.00 21.31
C ASN A 224 24.82 8.74 20.55
N ALA A 225 23.95 8.14 19.71
CA ALA A 225 24.23 6.87 19.06
C ALA A 225 25.32 6.98 17.98
N ALA A 226 26.50 6.47 18.32
CA ALA A 226 27.62 6.25 17.40
C ALA A 226 27.68 4.80 16.90
N ARG A 227 28.57 4.52 15.94
CA ARG A 227 28.86 3.16 15.42
C ARG A 227 27.61 2.45 14.85
N LEU A 228 26.76 3.21 14.15
CA LEU A 228 25.62 2.68 13.39
C LEU A 228 26.09 1.71 12.28
N ARG A 229 25.24 0.73 11.95
CA ARG A 229 25.56 -0.32 10.98
C ARG A 229 24.74 -0.20 9.71
N SER A 230 25.20 -0.82 8.63
CA SER A 230 24.43 -0.93 7.41
C SER A 230 23.15 -1.74 7.67
N GLN A 231 22.02 -1.25 7.17
CA GLN A 231 20.75 -1.96 7.20
C GLN A 231 20.79 -3.32 6.49
N TRP A 232 21.75 -3.56 5.58
CA TRP A 232 21.88 -4.83 4.87
C TRP A 232 22.95 -5.76 5.47
N ASN A 233 23.95 -5.22 6.17
CA ASN A 233 25.07 -6.03 6.68
C ASN A 233 25.54 -5.56 8.07
N ARG A 234 25.26 -6.38 9.10
CA ARG A 234 25.61 -6.10 10.51
C ARG A 234 27.10 -5.86 10.79
N ARG A 235 27.99 -6.33 9.90
CA ARG A 235 29.45 -6.15 10.02
C ARG A 235 29.92 -4.81 9.45
N LYS A 236 29.22 -4.26 8.45
CA LYS A 236 29.60 -2.98 7.81
C LYS A 236 29.04 -1.77 8.60
N PRO A 237 29.77 -0.64 8.69
CA PRO A 237 29.21 0.62 9.18
C PRO A 237 28.07 1.09 8.26
N ILE A 238 27.30 2.09 8.69
CA ILE A 238 26.15 2.61 7.91
C ILE A 238 26.55 3.12 6.51
N GLY A 239 27.76 3.66 6.36
CA GLY A 239 28.32 4.09 5.07
C GLY A 239 27.53 5.25 4.45
N ALA A 240 27.53 5.35 3.12
CA ALA A 240 26.61 6.22 2.42
C ALA A 240 25.17 5.70 2.59
N SER A 241 24.29 6.50 3.19
CA SER A 241 22.94 6.18 3.68
C SER A 241 21.90 5.84 2.60
N ARG A 242 22.22 4.93 1.67
CA ARG A 242 21.30 4.51 0.59
C ARG A 242 20.09 3.77 1.19
N GLY A 243 18.90 4.34 0.98
CA GLY A 243 17.63 3.73 1.37
C GLY A 243 17.29 3.83 2.87
N ILE A 244 17.87 4.78 3.62
CA ILE A 244 17.62 4.94 5.05
C ILE A 244 17.63 6.43 5.47
N CYS A 245 16.67 6.82 6.29
CA CYS A 245 16.63 8.07 7.04
C CYS A 245 16.85 7.73 8.53
N VAL A 246 17.82 8.40 9.18
CA VAL A 246 18.16 8.15 10.58
C VAL A 246 17.85 9.40 11.41
N HIS A 247 17.16 9.19 12.52
CA HIS A 247 16.67 10.21 13.42
C HIS A 247 17.34 10.05 14.78
N TRP A 248 18.11 11.06 15.20
CA TRP A 248 18.81 11.05 16.49
C TRP A 248 17.95 11.74 17.55
N ASP A 249 17.36 10.94 18.42
CA ASP A 249 16.26 11.37 19.28
C ASP A 249 16.60 11.28 20.78
N PRO A 250 16.06 12.17 21.62
CA PRO A 250 16.31 12.14 23.07
C PRO A 250 15.77 10.85 23.72
N PRO A 251 16.19 10.53 24.97
CA PRO A 251 15.73 9.35 25.70
C PRO A 251 14.19 9.26 25.80
N SER A 252 13.52 10.40 26.04
CA SER A 252 12.06 10.51 26.12
C SER A 252 11.30 9.97 24.90
N THR A 253 11.95 9.97 23.73
CA THR A 253 11.48 9.41 22.47
C THR A 253 12.01 7.99 22.25
N SER A 254 13.32 7.79 22.41
CA SER A 254 14.00 6.54 22.04
C SER A 254 13.86 5.41 23.05
N GLU A 255 13.30 5.65 24.23
CA GLU A 255 13.02 4.61 25.25
C GLU A 255 11.56 4.14 25.23
N ARG A 256 10.63 4.89 24.61
CA ARG A 256 9.22 4.51 24.50
C ARG A 256 8.98 3.56 23.31
N GLY A 257 8.05 2.62 23.47
CA GLY A 257 7.63 1.69 22.42
C GLY A 257 8.08 0.25 22.71
N SER A 258 8.40 -0.50 21.66
CA SER A 258 8.81 -1.90 21.75
C SER A 258 10.31 -2.08 21.50
N THR A 259 10.75 -3.33 21.40
CA THR A 259 12.11 -3.70 20.97
C THR A 259 12.53 -3.10 19.63
N TRP A 260 11.60 -2.95 18.68
CA TRP A 260 11.90 -2.56 17.29
C TRP A 260 11.02 -1.43 16.74
N HIS A 261 10.08 -0.88 17.53
CA HIS A 261 9.28 0.31 17.20
C HIS A 261 9.40 1.37 18.29
N VAL A 262 9.39 2.66 17.93
CA VAL A 262 8.98 3.73 18.86
C VAL A 262 7.48 3.62 19.19
N SER A 263 6.95 4.44 20.09
CA SER A 263 5.50 4.49 20.33
C SER A 263 4.73 5.03 19.10
N LEU A 264 3.45 4.68 18.98
CA LEU A 264 2.60 5.17 17.88
C LEU A 264 2.58 6.70 17.79
N ALA A 265 2.38 7.38 18.93
CA ALA A 265 2.34 8.85 18.98
C ALA A 265 3.64 9.48 18.46
N GLU A 266 4.81 8.91 18.79
CA GLU A 266 6.10 9.39 18.28
C GLU A 266 6.27 9.10 16.78
N ALA A 267 5.82 7.93 16.30
CA ALA A 267 5.84 7.61 14.88
C ALA A 267 4.96 8.60 14.09
N LEU A 268 3.74 8.88 14.55
CA LEU A 268 2.85 9.88 13.94
C LEU A 268 3.47 11.29 14.02
N ARG A 269 4.02 11.71 15.17
CA ARG A 269 4.74 12.98 15.32
C ARG A 269 5.88 13.12 14.30
N ARG A 270 6.57 12.02 13.99
CA ARG A 270 7.60 11.96 12.94
C ARG A 270 7.00 12.10 11.54
N VAL A 271 5.92 11.36 11.22
CA VAL A 271 5.23 11.48 9.91
C VAL A 271 4.80 12.93 9.66
N VAL A 272 4.15 13.58 10.64
CA VAL A 272 3.73 14.99 10.51
C VAL A 272 4.92 15.94 10.34
N SER A 273 6.11 15.58 10.83
CA SER A 273 7.32 16.39 10.69
C SER A 273 7.94 16.23 9.29
N ASP A 274 8.15 14.98 8.86
CA ASP A 274 8.96 14.57 7.71
C ASP A 274 8.17 14.56 6.38
N GLU A 275 6.91 14.11 6.39
CA GLU A 275 6.13 13.81 5.18
C GLU A 275 5.24 15.00 4.75
N ASP A 276 4.56 14.83 3.60
CA ASP A 276 3.55 15.77 3.11
C ASP A 276 2.21 15.68 3.87
N LEU A 277 1.32 16.64 3.59
CA LEU A 277 0.01 16.74 4.26
C LEU A 277 -0.86 15.49 4.01
N GLU A 278 -0.90 15.00 2.78
CA GLU A 278 -1.70 13.83 2.39
C GLU A 278 -1.28 12.58 3.17
N THR A 279 0.02 12.32 3.21
CA THR A 279 0.60 11.17 3.92
C THR A 279 0.39 11.29 5.43
N ALA A 280 0.54 12.50 5.98
CA ALA A 280 0.35 12.75 7.40
C ALA A 280 -1.11 12.64 7.86
N VAL A 281 -2.05 13.14 7.06
CA VAL A 281 -3.49 12.99 7.33
C VAL A 281 -3.89 11.52 7.22
N ALA A 282 -3.50 10.81 6.15
CA ALA A 282 -3.81 9.39 5.98
C ALA A 282 -3.27 8.51 7.10
N ALA A 283 -2.06 8.80 7.61
CA ALA A 283 -1.49 8.06 8.74
C ALA A 283 -2.24 8.29 10.07
N ILE A 284 -2.77 9.50 10.30
CA ILE A 284 -3.56 9.81 11.51
C ILE A 284 -4.99 9.28 11.38
N ASP A 285 -5.65 9.48 10.23
CA ASP A 285 -6.98 8.92 9.95
C ASP A 285 -6.98 7.40 10.13
N TRP A 286 -5.96 6.71 9.60
CA TRP A 286 -5.76 5.27 9.84
C TRP A 286 -5.67 4.92 11.33
N ALA A 287 -4.90 5.69 12.10
CA ALA A 287 -4.69 5.41 13.52
C ALA A 287 -5.99 5.57 14.32
N LEU A 288 -6.81 6.56 13.97
CA LEU A 288 -8.15 6.79 14.53
C LEU A 288 -9.13 5.68 14.11
N TYR A 289 -9.23 5.40 12.80
CA TYR A 289 -10.11 4.38 12.23
C TYR A 289 -9.83 2.98 12.82
N SER A 290 -8.54 2.62 12.92
CA SER A 290 -8.11 1.35 13.52
C SER A 290 -8.11 1.34 15.06
N ARG A 291 -8.63 2.41 15.71
CA ARG A 291 -8.71 2.59 17.17
C ARG A 291 -7.37 2.42 17.89
N ARG A 292 -6.27 2.68 17.20
CA ARG A 292 -4.91 2.72 17.74
C ARG A 292 -4.60 4.08 18.39
N LEU A 293 -5.31 5.10 17.96
CA LEU A 293 -5.37 6.44 18.53
C LEU A 293 -6.85 6.74 18.82
N ASP A 294 -7.13 7.31 19.98
CA ASP A 294 -8.45 7.83 20.35
C ASP A 294 -8.43 9.37 20.36
N THR A 295 -9.56 10.02 20.68
CA THR A 295 -9.66 11.49 20.69
C THR A 295 -8.65 12.12 21.66
N PHE A 296 -8.51 11.57 22.87
CA PHE A 296 -7.54 12.05 23.84
C PHE A 296 -6.10 11.85 23.35
N GLY A 297 -5.78 10.70 22.77
CA GLY A 297 -4.49 10.43 22.13
C GLY A 297 -4.18 11.39 20.98
N LEU A 298 -5.19 11.80 20.20
CA LEU A 298 -5.06 12.82 19.17
C LEU A 298 -4.74 14.19 19.78
N GLU A 299 -5.47 14.64 20.79
CA GLU A 299 -5.18 15.90 21.50
C GLU A 299 -3.73 15.92 22.03
N GLN A 300 -3.30 14.83 22.69
CA GLN A 300 -1.92 14.69 23.17
C GLN A 300 -0.88 14.71 22.03
N LEU A 301 -1.20 14.07 20.90
CA LEU A 301 -0.37 14.12 19.69
C LEU A 301 -0.25 15.55 19.17
N ILE A 302 -1.36 16.27 18.99
CA ILE A 302 -1.39 17.66 18.50
C ILE A 302 -0.64 18.60 19.46
N LEU A 303 -0.80 18.44 20.78
CA LEU A 303 -0.04 19.20 21.77
C LEU A 303 1.47 18.90 21.72
N SER A 304 1.88 17.66 21.37
CA SER A 304 3.29 17.31 21.19
C SER A 304 3.92 17.86 19.90
N LEU A 305 3.12 18.28 18.91
CA LEU A 305 3.62 18.81 17.64
C LEU A 305 4.19 20.23 17.79
N PRO A 306 5.20 20.60 16.97
CA PRO A 306 5.62 21.99 16.79
C PRO A 306 4.41 22.88 16.45
N ARG A 307 4.32 24.08 17.05
CA ARG A 307 3.15 24.98 16.89
C ARG A 307 2.72 25.18 15.43
N HIS A 308 3.68 25.32 14.51
CA HIS A 308 3.44 25.52 13.08
C HIS A 308 2.96 24.27 12.30
N LYS A 309 2.83 23.11 12.94
CA LYS A 309 2.28 21.86 12.37
C LYS A 309 0.91 21.49 12.97
N ARG A 310 0.49 22.10 14.09
CA ARG A 310 -0.73 21.73 14.83
C ARG A 310 -2.02 21.90 14.02
N TRP A 311 -2.01 22.80 13.03
CA TRP A 311 -3.12 22.99 12.10
C TRP A 311 -3.56 21.71 11.36
N ILE A 312 -2.74 20.65 11.31
CA ILE A 312 -3.16 19.34 10.78
C ILE A 312 -4.38 18.76 11.49
N GLU A 313 -4.66 19.17 12.74
CA GLU A 313 -5.87 18.82 13.48
C GLU A 313 -7.15 19.15 12.68
N SER A 314 -7.19 20.28 11.97
CA SER A 314 -8.35 20.64 11.14
C SER A 314 -8.48 19.80 9.86
N TRP A 315 -7.52 18.93 9.56
CA TRP A 315 -7.47 18.10 8.36
C TRP A 315 -7.75 16.63 8.62
N VAL A 316 -7.55 16.12 9.83
CA VAL A 316 -7.81 14.72 10.18
C VAL A 316 -9.28 14.47 10.45
N ASP A 317 -9.76 13.28 10.10
CA ASP A 317 -11.12 12.81 10.40
C ASP A 317 -11.13 11.28 10.42
N GLY A 318 -11.25 10.71 11.63
CA GLY A 318 -11.26 9.26 11.84
C GLY A 318 -12.49 8.53 11.28
N ARG A 319 -13.45 9.24 10.67
CA ARG A 319 -14.57 8.63 9.93
C ARG A 319 -14.15 8.12 8.55
N SER A 320 -13.05 8.62 7.96
CA SER A 320 -12.53 8.05 6.72
C SER A 320 -12.20 6.58 6.94
N ASP A 321 -12.63 5.70 6.04
CA ASP A 321 -12.56 4.25 6.23
C ASP A 321 -11.36 3.58 5.55
N SER A 322 -10.71 4.31 4.64
CA SER A 322 -9.68 3.79 3.77
C SER A 322 -8.74 4.88 3.25
N LEU A 323 -7.53 4.47 2.83
CA LEU A 323 -6.54 5.35 2.22
C LEU A 323 -7.09 6.22 1.05
N PRO A 324 -7.82 5.68 0.04
CA PRO A 324 -8.29 6.52 -1.06
C PRO A 324 -9.35 7.54 -0.61
N GLU A 325 -10.17 7.25 0.42
CA GLU A 325 -11.03 8.28 1.03
C GLU A 325 -10.19 9.40 1.65
N SER A 326 -9.27 9.08 2.57
CA SER A 326 -8.46 10.09 3.25
C SER A 326 -7.69 10.99 2.27
N LEU A 327 -7.13 10.41 1.21
CA LEU A 327 -6.47 11.16 0.14
C LEU A 327 -7.44 12.02 -0.68
N ALA A 328 -8.58 11.48 -1.11
CA ALA A 328 -9.57 12.24 -1.88
C ALA A 328 -10.11 13.43 -1.07
N ARG A 329 -10.42 13.22 0.21
CA ARG A 329 -10.87 14.25 1.16
C ARG A 329 -9.84 15.37 1.27
N THR A 330 -8.58 15.02 1.50
CA THR A 330 -7.47 15.98 1.64
C THR A 330 -7.30 16.81 0.37
N ARG A 331 -7.32 16.16 -0.81
CA ARG A 331 -7.12 16.85 -2.10
C ARG A 331 -8.29 17.72 -2.52
N LEU A 332 -9.54 17.27 -2.32
CA LEU A 332 -10.74 18.07 -2.58
C LEU A 332 -10.77 19.32 -1.69
N ARG A 333 -10.40 19.19 -0.42
CA ARG A 333 -10.27 20.34 0.50
C ARG A 333 -9.12 21.27 0.12
N LEU A 334 -7.98 20.74 -0.34
CA LEU A 334 -6.89 21.55 -0.91
C LEU A 334 -7.31 22.31 -2.19
N ALA A 335 -8.25 21.76 -2.96
CA ALA A 335 -8.85 22.43 -4.12
C ALA A 335 -9.92 23.47 -3.75
N GLY A 336 -10.25 23.63 -2.46
CA GLY A 336 -11.16 24.66 -1.94
C GLY A 336 -12.59 24.20 -1.68
N HIS A 337 -12.91 22.91 -1.87
CA HIS A 337 -14.26 22.38 -1.65
C HIS A 337 -14.55 22.10 -0.16
N ARG A 338 -15.82 22.27 0.24
CA ARG A 338 -16.36 21.66 1.45
C ARG A 338 -16.54 20.16 1.18
N VAL A 339 -16.07 19.33 2.09
CA VAL A 339 -16.18 17.87 1.99
C VAL A 339 -16.64 17.32 3.32
N GLU A 340 -17.91 16.95 3.40
CA GLU A 340 -18.42 16.12 4.48
C GLU A 340 -18.25 14.66 4.13
N ILE A 341 -17.95 13.81 5.12
CA ILE A 341 -17.76 12.38 4.89
C ILE A 341 -18.73 11.52 5.67
N GLN A 342 -19.00 10.34 5.11
CA GLN A 342 -19.79 9.29 5.74
C GLN A 342 -21.21 9.76 6.10
N VAL A 343 -21.82 10.50 5.16
CA VAL A 343 -23.12 11.19 5.31
C VAL A 343 -24.25 10.17 5.22
N ALA A 344 -25.10 10.10 6.24
CA ALA A 344 -26.22 9.16 6.27
C ALA A 344 -27.31 9.53 5.24
N VAL A 345 -27.73 8.54 4.45
CA VAL A 345 -28.83 8.65 3.48
C VAL A 345 -29.68 7.38 3.57
N GLY A 346 -30.87 7.51 4.17
CA GLY A 346 -31.73 6.36 4.48
C GLY A 346 -31.01 5.38 5.41
N ASN A 347 -30.83 4.14 4.94
CA ASN A 347 -30.12 3.08 5.63
C ASN A 347 -28.65 2.91 5.18
N LYS A 348 -28.14 3.74 4.27
CA LYS A 348 -26.75 3.72 3.79
C LYS A 348 -25.99 4.99 4.20
N ARG A 349 -24.68 5.00 3.97
CA ARG A 349 -23.79 6.17 4.11
C ARG A 349 -23.14 6.48 2.78
N ILE A 350 -23.12 7.74 2.37
CA ILE A 350 -22.32 8.23 1.24
C ILE A 350 -20.92 8.48 1.75
N ASP A 351 -19.91 7.98 1.04
CA ASP A 351 -18.50 8.10 1.46
C ASP A 351 -18.11 9.58 1.60
N MET A 352 -18.50 10.43 0.62
CA MET A 352 -18.37 11.90 0.72
C MET A 352 -19.52 12.67 0.08
N VAL A 353 -19.78 13.88 0.59
CA VAL A 353 -20.59 14.92 -0.06
C VAL A 353 -19.72 16.16 -0.27
N ILE A 354 -19.66 16.65 -1.52
CA ILE A 354 -18.83 17.77 -1.96
C ILE A 354 -19.72 18.98 -2.25
N ASP A 355 -19.44 20.10 -1.57
CA ASP A 355 -20.17 21.38 -1.66
C ASP A 355 -21.70 21.26 -1.61
N ASP A 356 -22.21 20.26 -0.87
CA ASP A 356 -23.64 19.94 -0.72
C ASP A 356 -24.35 19.50 -2.02
N VAL A 357 -23.59 19.21 -3.09
CA VAL A 357 -24.12 18.92 -4.45
C VAL A 357 -23.72 17.53 -4.95
N VAL A 358 -22.44 17.14 -4.86
CA VAL A 358 -21.97 15.85 -5.40
C VAL A 358 -21.88 14.82 -4.28
N GLY A 359 -22.56 13.68 -4.43
CA GLY A 359 -22.41 12.51 -3.57
C GLY A 359 -21.42 11.55 -4.23
N LEU A 360 -20.29 11.31 -3.57
CA LEU A 360 -19.15 10.57 -4.07
C LEU A 360 -18.98 9.23 -3.35
N GLU A 361 -18.73 8.20 -4.16
CA GLU A 361 -18.45 6.82 -3.78
C GLU A 361 -17.04 6.40 -4.25
N ILE A 362 -16.26 5.75 -3.39
CA ILE A 362 -14.85 5.39 -3.66
C ILE A 362 -14.65 3.87 -3.57
N ASN A 363 -15.01 3.17 -4.63
CA ASN A 363 -15.03 1.72 -4.66
C ASN A 363 -13.60 1.13 -4.60
N GLY A 364 -13.35 0.32 -3.58
CA GLY A 364 -12.15 -0.52 -3.45
C GLY A 364 -12.08 -1.60 -4.53
N LYS A 365 -10.88 -2.07 -4.89
CA LYS A 365 -10.70 -3.09 -5.94
C LYS A 365 -11.11 -4.51 -5.51
N ARG A 366 -12.41 -4.74 -5.31
CA ARG A 366 -13.06 -6.05 -5.28
C ARG A 366 -14.49 -5.95 -5.81
N PHE A 367 -14.63 -5.69 -7.11
CA PHE A 367 -15.87 -6.00 -7.82
C PHE A 367 -16.00 -7.53 -7.94
N HIS A 368 -16.45 -8.16 -6.86
CA HIS A 368 -17.08 -9.46 -6.94
C HIS A 368 -18.49 -9.25 -7.52
N ALA A 369 -19.04 -10.23 -8.24
CA ALA A 369 -20.29 -10.04 -8.98
C ALA A 369 -21.54 -9.91 -8.06
N ASP A 370 -21.38 -10.24 -6.78
CA ASP A 370 -22.36 -10.13 -5.71
C ASP A 370 -22.58 -8.68 -5.22
N THR A 371 -21.57 -7.81 -5.27
CA THR A 371 -21.69 -6.40 -4.81
C THR A 371 -22.14 -5.42 -5.90
N PHE A 372 -22.19 -5.86 -7.16
CA PHE A 372 -22.46 -5.00 -8.32
C PHE A 372 -23.83 -4.29 -8.26
N GLU A 373 -24.88 -5.03 -7.91
CA GLU A 373 -26.23 -4.47 -7.74
C GLU A 373 -26.31 -3.53 -6.53
N GLU A 374 -25.58 -3.82 -5.44
CA GLU A 374 -25.59 -2.98 -4.24
C GLU A 374 -24.94 -1.60 -4.47
N ASP A 375 -23.86 -1.56 -5.26
CA ASP A 375 -23.18 -0.33 -5.73
C ASP A 375 -24.10 0.51 -6.63
N HIS A 376 -24.83 -0.14 -7.55
CA HIS A 376 -25.81 0.53 -8.39
C HIS A 376 -26.99 1.09 -7.59
N LEU A 377 -27.53 0.31 -6.65
CA LEU A 377 -28.58 0.76 -5.73
C LEU A 377 -28.10 1.92 -4.85
N LYS A 378 -26.84 1.92 -4.38
CA LYS A 378 -26.25 3.04 -3.63
C LYS A 378 -26.20 4.31 -4.49
N SER A 379 -25.75 4.21 -5.74
CA SER A 379 -25.72 5.32 -6.70
C SER A 379 -27.12 5.91 -7.01
N ILE A 380 -28.14 5.05 -7.12
CA ILE A 380 -29.53 5.48 -7.28
C ILE A 380 -30.02 6.20 -6.02
N GLN A 381 -29.74 5.67 -4.83
CA GLN A 381 -30.13 6.30 -3.56
C GLN A 381 -29.49 7.68 -3.34
N ILE A 382 -28.24 7.87 -3.75
CA ILE A 382 -27.55 9.18 -3.75
C ILE A 382 -28.30 10.18 -4.65
N THR A 383 -28.72 9.73 -5.83
CA THR A 383 -29.49 10.55 -6.77
C THR A 383 -30.88 10.91 -6.22
N ILE A 384 -31.58 9.96 -5.60
CA ILE A 384 -32.88 10.16 -4.93
C ILE A 384 -32.75 11.15 -3.77
N ALA A 385 -31.63 11.15 -3.03
CA ALA A 385 -31.35 12.11 -1.96
C ALA A 385 -31.05 13.54 -2.46
N GLY A 386 -31.07 13.77 -3.77
CA GLY A 386 -30.87 15.08 -4.40
C GLY A 386 -29.41 15.43 -4.67
N PHE A 387 -28.48 14.48 -4.60
CA PHE A 387 -27.08 14.70 -4.97
C PHE A 387 -26.79 14.23 -6.39
N HIS A 388 -25.82 14.85 -7.05
CA HIS A 388 -25.22 14.30 -8.25
C HIS A 388 -24.37 13.08 -7.85
N ALA A 389 -24.83 11.87 -8.16
CA ALA A 389 -24.11 10.64 -7.83
C ALA A 389 -22.87 10.46 -8.73
N LEU A 390 -21.70 10.27 -8.11
CA LEU A 390 -20.45 9.96 -8.77
C LEU A 390 -19.78 8.77 -8.06
N SER A 391 -19.45 7.71 -8.78
CA SER A 391 -18.65 6.60 -8.26
C SER A 391 -17.33 6.52 -9.00
N VAL A 392 -16.23 6.36 -8.24
CA VAL A 392 -14.88 6.24 -8.77
C VAL A 392 -14.13 5.10 -8.11
N SER A 393 -13.24 4.45 -8.86
CA SER A 393 -12.35 3.44 -8.27
C SER A 393 -11.22 4.09 -7.46
N ALA A 394 -10.72 3.40 -6.44
CA ALA A 394 -9.49 3.80 -5.73
C ALA A 394 -8.28 4.07 -6.68
N LYS A 395 -8.23 3.40 -7.84
CA LYS A 395 -7.21 3.65 -8.88
C LYS A 395 -7.29 5.07 -9.45
N MET A 396 -8.49 5.63 -9.59
CA MET A 396 -8.68 6.99 -10.09
C MET A 396 -8.13 8.00 -9.09
N VAL A 397 -8.42 7.83 -7.79
CA VAL A 397 -7.81 8.66 -6.73
C VAL A 397 -6.29 8.58 -6.74
N PHE A 398 -5.71 7.37 -6.81
CA PHE A 398 -4.25 7.20 -6.74
C PHE A 398 -3.50 7.67 -8.01
N THR A 399 -4.05 7.45 -9.21
CA THR A 399 -3.28 7.55 -10.47
C THR A 399 -3.95 8.34 -11.60
N GLN A 400 -5.20 8.79 -11.43
CA GLN A 400 -5.95 9.51 -12.46
C GLN A 400 -6.67 10.73 -11.85
N TRP A 401 -5.98 11.43 -10.95
CA TRP A 401 -6.54 12.53 -10.17
C TRP A 401 -7.22 13.58 -11.04
N ASP A 402 -6.57 14.02 -12.13
CA ASP A 402 -7.10 15.07 -13.01
C ASP A 402 -8.42 14.68 -13.69
N LEU A 403 -8.59 13.38 -14.00
CA LEU A 403 -9.84 12.86 -14.57
C LEU A 403 -10.97 12.87 -13.53
N PHE A 404 -10.68 12.40 -12.32
CA PHE A 404 -11.62 12.42 -11.20
C PHE A 404 -12.02 13.85 -10.83
N TYR A 405 -11.05 14.74 -10.63
CA TYR A 405 -11.29 16.13 -10.26
C TYR A 405 -12.05 16.90 -11.35
N ARG A 406 -11.79 16.61 -12.64
CA ARG A 406 -12.58 17.15 -13.76
C ARG A 406 -14.03 16.67 -13.72
N ALA A 407 -14.27 15.39 -13.39
CA ALA A 407 -15.64 14.87 -13.26
C ALA A 407 -16.40 15.58 -12.13
N VAL A 408 -15.77 15.72 -10.96
CA VAL A 408 -16.33 16.51 -9.83
C VAL A 408 -16.62 17.95 -10.24
N SER A 409 -15.68 18.62 -10.93
CA SER A 409 -15.85 20.01 -11.38
C SER A 409 -17.03 20.20 -12.34
N VAL A 410 -17.25 19.25 -13.25
CA VAL A 410 -18.39 19.26 -14.20
C VAL A 410 -19.72 18.96 -13.48
N ALA A 411 -19.70 18.02 -12.53
CA ALA A 411 -20.87 17.72 -11.70
C ALA A 411 -21.30 18.94 -10.86
N LEU A 412 -20.36 19.63 -10.20
CA LEU A 412 -20.62 20.85 -9.42
C LEU A 412 -21.12 22.03 -10.28
N ALA A 413 -20.71 22.10 -11.55
CA ALA A 413 -21.17 23.13 -12.48
C ALA A 413 -22.55 22.83 -13.09
N SER A 414 -23.07 21.62 -12.94
CA SER A 414 -24.34 21.20 -13.54
C SER A 414 -25.53 21.86 -12.83
N PRO A 415 -26.57 22.36 -13.55
CA PRO A 415 -27.73 23.00 -12.91
C PRO A 415 -28.59 22.09 -12.04
N ALA A 416 -28.41 20.77 -12.12
CA ALA A 416 -29.14 19.80 -11.32
C ALA A 416 -28.70 19.86 -9.85
N SER A 417 -29.66 20.16 -8.97
CA SER A 417 -29.56 20.19 -7.50
C SER A 417 -28.78 21.33 -6.81
N ARG A 418 -28.82 22.55 -7.35
CA ARG A 418 -28.89 23.70 -6.43
C ARG A 418 -30.16 23.54 -5.58
N ARG A 419 -30.02 23.15 -4.30
CA ARG A 419 -31.09 23.27 -3.31
C ARG A 419 -31.59 24.71 -3.37
N SER A 420 -32.81 24.90 -3.86
CA SER A 420 -33.46 26.21 -3.86
C SER A 420 -33.66 26.60 -2.39
N GLY A 421 -32.80 27.49 -1.90
CA GLY A 421 -32.97 28.13 -0.60
C GLY A 421 -34.28 28.91 -0.64
N ASN A 422 -35.35 28.31 -0.12
CA ASN A 422 -36.68 28.89 -0.14
C ASN A 422 -36.81 29.91 0.99
N SER A 423 -36.08 31.02 0.86
CA SER A 423 -36.19 32.20 1.72
C SER A 423 -37.06 33.25 1.03
N GLY A 424 -38.37 33.03 1.06
CA GLY A 424 -39.39 33.92 0.50
C GLY A 424 -40.72 33.68 1.19
N LEU A 425 -41.11 34.60 2.06
CA LEU A 425 -42.36 34.56 2.82
C LEU A 425 -43.58 34.64 1.87
N PRO A 426 -44.75 34.06 2.23
CA PRO A 426 -45.98 34.33 1.53
C PRO A 426 -46.36 35.81 1.73
N ALA A 427 -46.58 36.54 0.64
CA ALA A 427 -47.23 37.83 0.69
C ALA A 427 -48.73 37.60 0.94
N GLY A 428 -49.21 38.06 2.09
CA GLY A 428 -50.63 38.28 2.39
C GLY A 428 -51.01 39.74 2.21
#